data_AF-A0A263DRI8-F1
#
_entry.id   AF-A0A263DRI8-F1
#
_cell.length_a   1.000
_cell.length_b   1.000
_cell.length_c   1.000
_cell.angle_alpha   90.00
_cell.angle_beta   90.00
_cell.angle_gamma   90.00
#
_symmetry.space_group_name_H-M   'P 1'
#
loop_
_entity.id
_entity.type
_entity.pdbx_description
1 polymer ?
#
loop_
_entity_poly.entity_id
_entity_poly.type
_entity_poly.pdbx_seq_one_letter_code
_entity_poly.pdbx_strand_id
1 'polypeptide(L)'
;GAIGTERTRLAETIRARRLSLVEALITIVRRADVTTTERRLLGAALDLAAHADDDPLVPDILRVLTEGPEPMRQIAACRSPSDYARTTRDLVNTLGLLCEGAIRGLFDRPSTVRADRSAPALSLDISALDDDEDDVVAAAMLCSWAWAAGVVDAAGTGANPRNVVQVQDELWRALRAAPGLVERSDRITRLGRHRGVVSFQITHSLDDLEALPTEADRAKARGLASRNAILLLGGLAESELDGLARITSLTEGERALITSWAAPPTWHTGRAHPGRGKYLIKSGQRIGLPVALTLTPTESTLYDTDRAFRRRKQHP
;
A
#
# COMPACT_ATOMS: atom_id res chain seq x y z
N GLY A 1 28.69 -19.43 5.63
CA GLY A 1 29.17 -18.70 4.44
C GLY A 1 28.18 -17.60 4.07
N ALA A 2 28.62 -16.56 3.35
CA ALA A 2 27.83 -15.36 3.05
C ALA A 2 26.41 -15.64 2.46
N ILE A 3 26.28 -16.69 1.65
CA ILE A 3 24.99 -17.14 1.07
C ILE A 3 23.98 -17.59 2.13
N GLY A 4 24.44 -18.23 3.20
CA GLY A 4 23.57 -18.64 4.31
C GLY A 4 23.06 -17.43 5.09
N THR A 5 23.93 -16.45 5.33
CA THR A 5 23.58 -15.21 6.04
C THR A 5 22.56 -14.37 5.27
N GLU A 6 22.67 -14.34 3.94
CA GLU A 6 21.74 -13.60 3.07
C GLU A 6 20.36 -14.27 2.99
N ARG A 7 20.31 -15.61 2.89
CA ARG A 7 19.06 -16.37 2.97
C ARG A 7 18.33 -16.16 4.29
N THR A 8 19.04 -16.19 5.42
CA THR A 8 18.44 -15.93 6.74
C THR A 8 17.86 -14.51 6.83
N ARG A 9 18.61 -13.49 6.38
CA ARG A 9 18.11 -12.10 6.36
C ARG A 9 16.87 -11.93 5.50
N LEU A 10 16.83 -12.60 4.35
CA LEU A 10 15.66 -12.58 3.48
C LEU A 10 14.45 -13.23 4.15
N ALA A 11 14.64 -14.40 4.78
CA ALA A 11 13.57 -15.09 5.50
C ALA A 11 13.03 -14.24 6.67
N GLU A 12 13.90 -13.59 7.44
CA GLU A 12 13.51 -12.66 8.50
C GLU A 12 12.72 -11.46 7.96
N THR A 13 13.14 -10.91 6.81
CA THR A 13 12.43 -9.80 6.15
C THR A 13 11.03 -10.23 5.70
N ILE A 14 10.91 -11.40 5.07
CA ILE A 14 9.64 -11.97 4.64
C ILE A 14 8.72 -12.20 5.83
N ARG A 15 9.24 -12.80 6.91
CA ARG A 15 8.50 -13.03 8.16
C ARG A 15 7.99 -11.72 8.76
N ALA A 16 8.83 -10.70 8.86
CA ALA A 16 8.46 -9.40 9.43
C ALA A 16 7.35 -8.70 8.63
N ARG A 17 7.38 -8.81 7.28
CA ARG A 17 6.31 -8.28 6.43
C ARG A 17 5.02 -9.08 6.55
N ARG A 18 5.09 -10.41 6.58
CA ARG A 18 3.91 -11.28 6.80
C ARG A 18 3.21 -10.92 8.10
N LEU A 19 3.96 -10.80 9.20
CA LEU A 19 3.39 -10.38 10.48
C LEU A 19 2.80 -8.97 10.40
N SER A 20 3.49 -8.01 9.77
CA SER A 20 2.99 -6.64 9.61
C SER A 20 1.69 -6.58 8.79
N LEU A 21 1.56 -7.44 7.78
CA LEU A 21 0.35 -7.56 6.97
C LEU A 21 -0.82 -8.14 7.78
N VAL A 22 -0.61 -9.26 8.49
CA VAL A 22 -1.66 -9.86 9.34
C VAL A 22 -2.11 -8.89 10.43
N GLU A 23 -1.17 -8.18 11.07
CA GLU A 23 -1.52 -7.11 12.03
C GLU A 23 -2.35 -5.99 11.39
N ALA A 24 -2.03 -5.59 10.17
CA ALA A 24 -2.78 -4.54 9.47
C ALA A 24 -4.21 -4.99 9.14
N LEU A 25 -4.37 -6.22 8.64
CA LEU A 25 -5.69 -6.81 8.35
C LEU A 25 -6.56 -6.92 9.60
N ILE A 26 -5.98 -7.35 10.73
CA ILE A 26 -6.67 -7.38 12.03
C ILE A 26 -7.08 -5.98 12.45
N THR A 27 -6.19 -4.98 12.33
CA THR A 27 -6.49 -3.61 12.73
C THR A 27 -7.57 -2.97 11.86
N ILE A 28 -7.62 -3.27 10.55
CA ILE A 28 -8.70 -2.84 9.66
C ILE A 28 -10.04 -3.40 10.12
N VAL A 29 -10.15 -4.73 10.20
CA VAL A 29 -11.44 -5.40 10.45
C VAL A 29 -11.93 -5.21 11.89
N ARG A 30 -11.02 -5.13 12.87
CA ARG A 30 -11.37 -4.88 14.28
C ARG A 30 -11.56 -3.39 14.60
N ARG A 31 -10.95 -2.49 13.82
CA ARG A 31 -10.81 -1.05 14.13
C ARG A 31 -10.13 -0.78 15.47
N ALA A 32 -9.20 -1.66 15.86
CA ALA A 32 -8.42 -1.55 17.07
C ALA A 32 -7.00 -2.11 16.88
N ASP A 33 -6.07 -1.62 17.69
CA ASP A 33 -4.70 -2.11 17.65
C ASP A 33 -4.54 -3.52 18.23
N VAL A 34 -3.58 -4.24 17.68
CA VAL A 34 -3.13 -5.53 18.20
C VAL A 34 -2.33 -5.30 19.49
N THR A 35 -2.71 -5.97 20.57
CA THR A 35 -1.99 -5.88 21.85
C THR A 35 -0.61 -6.54 21.79
N THR A 36 0.27 -6.25 22.75
CA THR A 36 1.59 -6.89 22.85
C THR A 36 1.49 -8.42 22.92
N THR A 37 0.52 -8.94 23.68
CA THR A 37 0.30 -10.39 23.79
C THR A 37 -0.17 -10.98 22.47
N GLU A 38 -1.15 -10.35 21.81
CA GLU A 38 -1.64 -10.80 20.49
C GLU A 38 -0.54 -10.76 19.43
N ARG A 39 0.29 -9.71 19.39
CA ARG A 39 1.44 -9.63 18.47
C ARG A 39 2.40 -10.81 18.67
N ARG A 40 2.70 -11.18 19.93
CA ARG A 40 3.56 -12.33 20.24
C ARG A 40 2.90 -13.64 19.81
N LEU A 41 1.60 -13.79 20.06
CA LEU A 41 0.81 -14.95 19.64
C LEU A 41 0.78 -15.08 18.12
N LEU A 42 0.49 -14.00 17.39
CA LEU A 42 0.47 -13.98 15.92
C LEU A 42 1.84 -14.33 15.34
N GLY A 43 2.92 -13.78 15.89
CA GLY A 43 4.27 -14.10 15.43
C GLY A 43 4.61 -15.59 15.60
N ALA A 44 4.28 -16.17 16.75
CA ALA A 44 4.55 -17.58 17.01
C ALA A 44 3.57 -18.50 16.26
N ALA A 45 2.31 -18.11 16.08
CA ALA A 45 1.34 -18.85 15.29
C ALA A 45 1.71 -18.85 13.80
N LEU A 46 2.19 -17.72 13.26
CA LEU A 46 2.74 -17.62 11.91
C LEU A 46 3.93 -18.56 11.72
N ASP A 47 4.83 -18.65 12.70
CA ASP A 47 6.00 -19.53 12.63
C ASP A 47 5.61 -21.01 12.68
N LEU A 48 4.59 -21.36 13.47
CA LEU A 48 4.05 -22.73 13.54
C LEU A 48 3.21 -23.10 12.31
N ALA A 49 2.57 -22.12 11.67
CA ALA A 49 1.80 -22.31 10.45
C ALA A 49 2.69 -22.40 9.21
N ALA A 50 3.86 -21.75 9.23
CA ALA A 50 4.81 -21.77 8.11
C ALA A 50 5.45 -23.16 7.98
N HIS A 51 5.25 -23.79 6.83
CA HIS A 51 5.93 -25.03 6.45
C HIS A 51 7.02 -24.71 5.42
N ALA A 52 8.00 -25.60 5.27
CA ALA A 52 9.12 -25.36 4.34
C ALA A 52 8.68 -25.24 2.87
N ASP A 53 7.58 -25.89 2.51
CA ASP A 53 7.10 -26.01 1.13
C ASP A 53 5.84 -25.17 0.82
N ASP A 54 5.19 -24.58 1.82
CA ASP A 54 3.91 -23.87 1.66
C ASP A 54 3.87 -22.50 2.36
N ASP A 55 3.23 -21.54 1.71
CA ASP A 55 2.95 -20.22 2.28
C ASP A 55 1.79 -20.30 3.28
N PRO A 56 1.96 -19.83 4.53
CA PRO A 56 0.91 -19.91 5.54
C PRO A 56 -0.28 -19.03 5.17
N LEU A 57 -1.50 -19.56 5.34
CA LEU A 57 -2.75 -18.84 5.13
C LEU A 57 -3.32 -18.31 6.44
N VAL A 58 -4.25 -17.35 6.36
CA VAL A 58 -4.98 -16.84 7.55
C VAL A 58 -5.70 -17.98 8.30
N PRO A 59 -6.37 -18.95 7.65
CA PRO A 59 -6.94 -20.11 8.31
C PRO A 59 -5.93 -20.98 9.08
N ASP A 60 -4.67 -21.05 8.63
CA ASP A 60 -3.63 -21.83 9.34
C ASP A 60 -3.24 -21.16 10.65
N ILE A 61 -3.10 -19.82 10.63
CA ILE A 61 -2.83 -19.02 11.82
C ILE A 61 -4.00 -19.14 12.80
N LEU A 62 -5.24 -19.02 12.29
CA LEU A 62 -6.46 -19.20 13.08
C LEU A 62 -6.48 -20.58 13.74
N ARG A 63 -6.22 -21.64 12.98
CA ARG A 63 -6.17 -23.02 13.47
C ARG A 63 -5.16 -23.19 14.61
N VAL A 64 -3.93 -22.70 14.45
CA VAL A 64 -2.89 -22.78 15.50
C VAL A 64 -3.35 -22.05 16.78
N LEU A 65 -3.98 -20.88 16.64
CA LEU A 65 -4.50 -20.12 17.79
C LEU A 65 -5.71 -20.79 18.44
N THR A 66 -6.54 -21.50 17.69
CA THR A 66 -7.67 -22.25 18.25
C THR A 66 -7.21 -23.51 18.97
N GLU A 67 -6.26 -24.26 18.40
CA GLU A 67 -5.66 -25.45 19.01
C GLU A 67 -4.89 -25.09 20.29
N GLY A 68 -4.26 -23.91 20.33
CA GLY A 68 -3.56 -23.39 21.48
C GLY A 68 -2.45 -24.31 22.00
N PRO A 69 -1.47 -24.71 21.16
CA PRO A 69 -0.36 -25.57 21.59
C PRO A 69 0.48 -24.91 22.70
N GLU A 70 1.35 -25.69 23.34
CA GLU A 70 2.11 -25.26 24.52
C GLU A 70 2.81 -23.90 24.37
N PRO A 71 3.50 -23.58 23.25
CA PRO A 71 4.09 -22.26 23.06
C PRO A 71 3.08 -21.11 23.11
N MET A 72 1.86 -21.30 22.61
CA MET A 72 0.82 -20.27 22.65
C MET A 72 0.34 -20.02 24.09
N ARG A 73 0.13 -21.09 24.86
CA ARG A 73 -0.29 -20.99 26.26
C ARG A 73 0.76 -20.31 27.13
N GLN A 74 2.04 -20.60 26.86
CA GLN A 74 3.17 -19.94 27.53
C GLN A 74 3.24 -18.45 27.22
N ILE A 75 3.06 -18.06 25.95
CA ILE A 75 3.03 -16.64 25.56
C ILE A 75 1.87 -15.90 26.22
N ALA A 76 0.69 -16.52 26.24
CA ALA A 76 -0.50 -15.97 26.88
C ALA A 76 -0.44 -15.96 28.41
N ALA A 77 0.56 -16.64 29.00
CA ALA A 77 0.73 -16.83 30.44
C ALA A 77 -0.51 -17.45 31.13
N CYS A 78 -1.24 -18.31 30.42
CA CYS A 78 -2.47 -18.93 30.90
C CYS A 78 -2.20 -20.22 31.67
N ARG A 79 -2.98 -20.48 32.73
CA ARG A 79 -2.80 -21.66 33.61
C ARG A 79 -3.63 -22.88 33.21
N SER A 80 -4.56 -22.71 32.27
CA SER A 80 -5.45 -23.78 31.80
C SER A 80 -5.92 -23.53 30.35
N PRO A 81 -6.41 -24.56 29.64
CA PRO A 81 -7.01 -24.39 28.32
C PRO A 81 -8.18 -23.40 28.29
N SER A 82 -9.04 -23.41 29.32
CA SER A 82 -10.20 -22.50 29.40
C SER A 82 -9.77 -21.03 29.58
N ASP A 83 -8.68 -20.81 30.32
CA ASP A 83 -8.09 -19.49 30.51
C ASP A 83 -7.48 -18.95 29.20
N TYR A 84 -6.80 -19.83 28.45
CA TYR A 84 -6.30 -19.52 27.12
C TYR A 84 -7.43 -19.15 26.15
N ALA A 85 -8.46 -19.99 26.04
CA ALA A 85 -9.61 -19.76 25.16
C ALA A 85 -10.34 -18.44 25.47
N ARG A 86 -10.41 -18.04 26.75
CA ARG A 86 -10.96 -16.75 27.15
C ARG A 86 -10.04 -15.59 26.73
N THR A 87 -8.74 -15.74 26.93
CA THR A 87 -7.73 -14.71 26.63
C THR A 87 -7.59 -14.46 25.12
N THR A 88 -7.71 -15.50 24.29
CA THR A 88 -7.54 -15.40 22.83
C THR A 88 -8.84 -15.24 22.05
N ARG A 89 -10.00 -15.28 22.73
CA ARG A 89 -11.33 -15.24 22.10
C ARG A 89 -11.47 -14.11 21.07
N ASP A 90 -11.06 -12.90 21.44
CA ASP A 90 -11.21 -11.73 20.56
C ASP A 90 -10.31 -11.82 19.31
N LEU A 91 -9.08 -12.31 19.47
CA LEU A 91 -8.16 -12.58 18.36
C LEU A 91 -8.69 -13.67 17.42
N VAL A 92 -9.17 -14.78 17.99
CA VAL A 92 -9.77 -15.89 17.23
C VAL A 92 -10.99 -15.41 16.46
N ASN A 93 -11.90 -14.67 17.09
CA ASN A 93 -13.09 -14.13 16.42
C ASN A 93 -12.73 -13.14 15.32
N THR A 94 -11.70 -12.30 15.53
CA THR A 94 -11.26 -11.33 14.52
C THR A 94 -10.67 -12.03 13.29
N LEU A 95 -9.82 -13.04 13.50
CA LEU A 95 -9.27 -13.86 12.40
C LEU A 95 -10.37 -14.69 11.71
N GLY A 96 -11.36 -15.18 12.47
CA GLY A 96 -12.56 -15.81 11.92
C GLY A 96 -13.33 -14.86 10.99
N LEU A 97 -13.49 -13.59 11.39
CA LEU A 97 -14.13 -12.58 10.56
C LEU A 97 -13.35 -12.27 9.26
N LEU A 98 -12.02 -12.36 9.27
CA LEU A 98 -11.24 -12.28 8.02
C LEU A 98 -11.53 -13.45 7.07
N CYS A 99 -11.83 -14.64 7.61
CA CYS A 99 -12.09 -15.84 6.81
C CYS A 99 -13.55 -15.96 6.37
N GLU A 100 -14.50 -15.41 7.15
CA GLU A 100 -15.94 -15.63 6.95
C GLU A 100 -16.70 -14.35 6.57
N GLY A 101 -16.12 -13.18 6.81
CA GLY A 101 -16.75 -11.86 6.63
C GLY A 101 -16.63 -11.29 5.22
N ALA A 102 -16.64 -9.96 5.14
CA ALA A 102 -16.70 -9.20 3.87
C ALA A 102 -15.53 -9.50 2.91
N ILE A 103 -14.36 -9.87 3.44
CA ILE A 103 -13.15 -10.18 2.65
C ILE A 103 -12.93 -11.69 2.43
N ARG A 104 -13.94 -12.54 2.72
CA ARG A 104 -13.86 -13.99 2.51
C ARG A 104 -13.50 -14.31 1.05
N GLY A 105 -12.65 -15.31 0.86
CA GLY A 105 -12.20 -15.74 -0.48
C GLY A 105 -11.05 -14.92 -1.05
N LEU A 106 -10.71 -13.78 -0.44
CA LEU A 106 -9.68 -12.88 -0.93
C LEU A 106 -8.28 -13.26 -0.41
N PHE A 107 -8.17 -13.67 0.86
CA PHE A 107 -6.87 -13.96 1.53
C PHE A 107 -6.84 -15.27 2.34
N ASP A 108 -7.88 -16.10 2.23
CA ASP A 108 -8.06 -17.33 3.00
C ASP A 108 -7.74 -18.61 2.18
N ARG A 109 -7.13 -18.45 1.00
CA ARG A 109 -6.80 -19.55 0.07
C ARG A 109 -5.44 -19.36 -0.59
N PRO A 110 -4.82 -20.42 -1.11
CA PRO A 110 -3.61 -20.29 -1.91
C PRO A 110 -3.83 -19.36 -3.11
N SER A 111 -2.84 -18.52 -3.40
CA SER A 111 -2.87 -17.63 -4.57
C SER A 111 -3.07 -18.44 -5.85
N THR A 112 -4.05 -18.03 -6.65
CA THR A 112 -4.34 -18.63 -7.97
C THR A 112 -3.44 -18.09 -9.08
N VAL A 113 -2.69 -17.03 -8.82
CA VAL A 113 -1.83 -16.33 -9.78
C VAL A 113 -0.38 -16.39 -9.30
N ARG A 114 0.55 -16.60 -10.25
CA ARG A 114 2.00 -16.49 -10.04
C ARG A 114 2.54 -15.39 -10.93
N ALA A 115 3.44 -14.56 -10.41
CA ALA A 115 4.09 -13.51 -11.19
C ALA A 115 5.07 -14.12 -12.20
N ASP A 116 4.90 -13.80 -13.48
CA ASP A 116 5.93 -14.03 -14.49
C ASP A 116 7.06 -13.00 -14.29
N ARG A 117 8.18 -13.47 -13.76
CA ARG A 117 9.35 -12.62 -13.48
C ARG A 117 10.07 -12.14 -14.75
N SER A 118 9.75 -12.73 -15.91
CA SER A 118 10.31 -12.33 -17.19
C SER A 118 9.57 -11.14 -17.80
N ALA A 119 8.29 -10.95 -17.43
CA ALA A 119 7.43 -9.89 -17.93
C ALA A 119 8.04 -8.50 -17.67
N PRO A 120 7.95 -7.56 -18.63
CA PRO A 120 8.51 -6.21 -18.46
C PRO A 120 7.67 -5.34 -17.52
N ALA A 121 6.40 -5.67 -17.34
CA ALA A 121 5.48 -4.97 -16.45
C ALA A 121 4.43 -5.94 -15.90
N LEU A 122 3.94 -5.63 -14.70
CA LEU A 122 2.86 -6.33 -14.02
C LEU A 122 1.93 -5.29 -13.42
N SER A 123 0.63 -5.40 -13.71
CA SER A 123 -0.42 -4.54 -13.16
C SER A 123 -1.35 -5.40 -12.32
N LEU A 124 -1.59 -4.98 -11.08
CA LEU A 124 -2.59 -5.55 -10.20
C LEU A 124 -3.80 -4.63 -10.23
N ASP A 125 -4.83 -5.05 -10.94
CA ASP A 125 -6.08 -4.31 -11.06
C ASP A 125 -7.02 -4.72 -9.92
N ILE A 126 -7.35 -3.75 -9.07
CA ILE A 126 -8.30 -3.91 -7.96
C ILE A 126 -9.60 -3.14 -8.21
N SER A 127 -9.83 -2.63 -9.42
CA SER A 127 -11.02 -1.82 -9.76
C SER A 127 -12.35 -2.55 -9.56
N ALA A 128 -12.32 -3.88 -9.61
CA ALA A 128 -13.48 -4.70 -9.27
C ALA A 128 -13.98 -4.51 -7.82
N LEU A 129 -13.14 -3.93 -6.96
CA LEU A 129 -13.43 -3.63 -5.55
C LEU A 129 -13.75 -2.13 -5.31
N ASP A 130 -13.77 -1.28 -6.34
CA ASP A 130 -13.90 0.17 -6.15
C ASP A 130 -15.22 0.59 -5.48
N ASP A 131 -16.27 -0.21 -5.63
CA ASP A 131 -17.60 0.00 -5.02
C ASP A 131 -17.79 -0.76 -3.69
N ASP A 132 -16.80 -1.52 -3.24
CA ASP A 132 -16.84 -2.23 -1.95
C ASP A 132 -16.59 -1.27 -0.76
N GLU A 133 -16.82 -1.78 0.46
CA GLU A 133 -16.52 -1.03 1.68
C GLU A 133 -15.03 -0.67 1.78
N ASP A 134 -14.73 0.51 2.33
CA ASP A 134 -13.36 1.03 2.49
C ASP A 134 -12.39 0.02 3.15
N ASP A 135 -12.90 -0.78 4.08
CA ASP A 135 -12.13 -1.81 4.80
C ASP A 135 -11.68 -2.95 3.85
N VAL A 136 -12.53 -3.35 2.89
CA VAL A 136 -12.22 -4.36 1.87
C VAL A 136 -11.16 -3.84 0.90
N VAL A 137 -11.35 -2.60 0.41
CA VAL A 137 -10.41 -1.94 -0.51
C VAL A 137 -9.04 -1.79 0.15
N ALA A 138 -9.00 -1.30 1.38
CA ALA A 138 -7.74 -1.12 2.12
C ALA A 138 -6.99 -2.44 2.34
N ALA A 139 -7.72 -3.50 2.71
CA ALA A 139 -7.13 -4.83 2.84
C ALA A 139 -6.54 -5.33 1.51
N ALA A 140 -7.28 -5.20 0.41
CA ALA A 140 -6.83 -5.56 -0.93
C ALA A 140 -5.58 -4.79 -1.38
N MET A 141 -5.53 -3.48 -1.12
CA MET A 141 -4.36 -2.64 -1.43
C MET A 141 -3.12 -3.11 -0.65
N LEU A 142 -3.23 -3.29 0.67
CA LEU A 142 -2.11 -3.72 1.51
C LEU A 142 -1.59 -5.11 1.12
N CYS A 143 -2.50 -6.06 0.85
CA CYS A 143 -2.14 -7.39 0.37
C CYS A 143 -1.46 -7.34 -1.01
N SER A 144 -1.98 -6.53 -1.94
CA SER A 144 -1.40 -6.35 -3.27
C SER A 144 0.01 -5.79 -3.20
N TRP A 145 0.24 -4.79 -2.35
CA TRP A 145 1.58 -4.24 -2.16
C TRP A 145 2.53 -5.19 -1.45
N ALA A 146 2.05 -5.95 -0.45
CA ALA A 146 2.86 -6.96 0.23
C ALA A 146 3.29 -8.07 -0.74
N TRP A 147 2.37 -8.53 -1.60
CA TRP A 147 2.65 -9.51 -2.63
C TRP A 147 3.64 -8.96 -3.67
N ALA A 148 3.42 -7.75 -4.17
CA ALA A 148 4.33 -7.09 -5.11
C ALA A 148 5.75 -6.95 -4.52
N ALA A 149 5.87 -6.53 -3.25
CA ALA A 149 7.15 -6.45 -2.55
C ALA A 149 7.84 -7.82 -2.45
N GLY A 150 7.07 -8.89 -2.22
CA GLY A 150 7.58 -10.28 -2.24
C GLY A 150 8.08 -10.71 -3.61
N VAL A 151 7.37 -10.36 -4.68
CA VAL A 151 7.79 -10.63 -6.07
C VAL A 151 9.11 -9.92 -6.39
N VAL A 152 9.23 -8.64 -6.00
CA VAL A 152 10.44 -7.83 -6.23
C VAL A 152 11.64 -8.37 -5.47
N ASP A 153 11.46 -8.75 -4.20
CA ASP A 153 12.54 -9.35 -3.41
C ASP A 153 13.00 -10.69 -4.00
N ALA A 154 12.07 -11.53 -4.46
CA ALA A 154 12.41 -12.78 -5.14
C ALA A 154 13.19 -12.52 -6.45
N ALA A 155 12.82 -11.48 -7.22
CA ALA A 155 13.53 -11.10 -8.44
C ALA A 155 14.94 -10.55 -8.16
N GLY A 156 15.11 -9.79 -7.07
CA GLY A 156 16.39 -9.21 -6.66
C GLY A 156 17.44 -10.21 -6.20
N THR A 157 17.07 -11.47 -5.94
CA THR A 157 18.00 -12.54 -5.52
C THR A 157 18.35 -13.53 -6.64
N GLY A 158 17.82 -13.32 -7.85
CA GLY A 158 18.12 -14.15 -9.02
C GLY A 158 19.47 -13.84 -9.66
N ALA A 159 19.85 -14.64 -10.67
CA ALA A 159 21.11 -14.50 -11.39
C ALA A 159 21.24 -13.18 -12.20
N ASN A 160 20.13 -12.49 -12.45
CA ASN A 160 20.09 -11.19 -13.13
C ASN A 160 19.09 -10.26 -12.40
N PRO A 161 19.50 -9.60 -11.30
CA PRO A 161 18.65 -8.65 -10.62
C PRO A 161 18.35 -7.47 -11.55
N ARG A 162 17.07 -7.09 -11.62
CA ARG A 162 16.59 -5.96 -12.45
C ARG A 162 16.24 -4.79 -11.55
N ASN A 163 16.44 -3.58 -12.07
CA ASN A 163 15.83 -2.41 -11.46
C ASN A 163 14.31 -2.49 -11.63
N VAL A 164 13.57 -2.24 -10.55
CA VAL A 164 12.11 -2.30 -10.56
C VAL A 164 11.55 -0.93 -10.20
N VAL A 165 10.58 -0.47 -11.00
CA VAL A 165 9.73 0.67 -10.66
C VAL A 165 8.43 0.12 -10.09
N GLN A 166 8.19 0.41 -8.80
CA GLN A 166 6.95 0.08 -8.12
C GLN A 166 6.06 1.31 -8.09
N VAL A 167 4.84 1.20 -8.60
CA VAL A 167 3.84 2.27 -8.58
C VAL A 167 2.74 1.90 -7.60
N GLN A 168 2.44 2.82 -6.68
CA GLN A 168 1.37 2.69 -5.69
C GLN A 168 0.41 3.84 -5.92
N ASP A 169 -0.73 3.51 -6.51
CA ASP A 169 -1.79 4.47 -6.76
C ASP A 169 -2.75 4.56 -5.56
N GLU A 170 -3.28 5.75 -5.32
CA GLU A 170 -4.28 6.06 -4.29
C GLU A 170 -3.93 5.52 -2.89
N LEU A 171 -2.64 5.54 -2.52
CA LEU A 171 -2.12 4.96 -1.27
C LEU A 171 -2.94 5.39 -0.04
N TRP A 172 -3.39 6.65 -0.03
CA TRP A 172 -4.17 7.26 1.05
C TRP A 172 -5.45 6.47 1.39
N ARG A 173 -6.09 5.80 0.42
CA ARG A 173 -7.30 4.99 0.66
C ARG A 173 -7.05 3.86 1.66
N ALA A 174 -5.91 3.19 1.54
CA ALA A 174 -5.52 2.17 2.50
C ALA A 174 -5.12 2.79 3.85
N LEU A 175 -4.49 3.96 3.86
CA LEU A 175 -3.99 4.60 5.08
C LEU A 175 -5.11 5.10 6.00
N ARG A 176 -6.27 5.50 5.43
CA ARG A 176 -7.40 6.04 6.21
C ARG A 176 -8.25 4.98 6.92
N ALA A 177 -8.16 3.72 6.52
CA ALA A 177 -9.09 2.67 6.99
C ALA A 177 -8.99 2.41 8.50
N ALA A 178 -7.80 2.52 9.08
CA ALA A 178 -7.62 2.37 10.52
C ALA A 178 -6.37 3.11 11.05
N PRO A 179 -6.34 3.47 12.35
CA PRO A 179 -5.16 4.04 12.98
C PRO A 179 -3.90 3.17 12.83
N GLY A 180 -2.74 3.82 12.67
CA GLY A 180 -1.44 3.16 12.61
C GLY A 180 -1.13 2.45 11.27
N LEU A 181 -2.01 2.53 10.27
CA LEU A 181 -1.77 1.92 8.95
C LEU A 181 -0.65 2.62 8.18
N VAL A 182 -0.36 3.89 8.45
CA VAL A 182 0.77 4.61 7.83
C VAL A 182 2.10 3.90 8.10
N GLU A 183 2.34 3.50 9.34
CA GLU A 183 3.58 2.83 9.72
C GLU A 183 3.63 1.37 9.25
N ARG A 184 2.49 0.67 9.28
CA ARG A 184 2.38 -0.71 8.80
C ARG A 184 2.57 -0.77 7.29
N SER A 185 1.95 0.15 6.54
CA SER A 185 2.13 0.30 5.10
C SER A 185 3.58 0.58 4.77
N ASP A 186 4.24 1.54 5.45
CA ASP A 186 5.68 1.78 5.23
C ASP A 186 6.49 0.50 5.45
N ARG A 187 6.26 -0.28 6.52
CA ARG A 187 6.95 -1.56 6.74
C ARG A 187 6.69 -2.60 5.63
N ILE A 188 5.47 -2.68 5.12
CA ILE A 188 5.08 -3.60 4.05
C ILE A 188 5.76 -3.23 2.73
N THR A 189 5.76 -1.94 2.40
CA THR A 189 6.15 -1.44 1.08
C THR A 189 7.62 -1.02 1.00
N ARG A 190 8.29 -0.89 2.14
CA ARG A 190 9.69 -0.45 2.19
C ARG A 190 10.60 -1.50 1.57
N LEU A 191 11.12 -1.12 0.41
CA LEU A 191 12.15 -1.81 -0.33
C LEU A 191 13.42 -0.96 -0.33
N GLY A 192 14.58 -1.63 -0.32
CA GLY A 192 15.86 -0.95 -0.25
C GLY A 192 16.28 -0.39 -1.61
N ARG A 193 16.70 0.88 -1.67
CA ARG A 193 17.35 1.46 -2.86
C ARG A 193 18.58 0.66 -3.32
N HIS A 194 19.27 0.01 -2.37
CA HIS A 194 20.40 -0.88 -2.66
C HIS A 194 20.01 -2.13 -3.48
N ARG A 195 18.70 -2.43 -3.61
CA ARG A 195 18.16 -3.53 -4.42
C ARG A 195 17.63 -3.06 -5.79
N GLY A 196 17.92 -1.82 -6.21
CA GLY A 196 17.49 -1.31 -7.51
C GLY A 196 16.00 -0.98 -7.58
N VAL A 197 15.32 -0.76 -6.46
CA VAL A 197 13.88 -0.43 -6.43
C VAL A 197 13.65 1.06 -6.34
N VAL A 198 12.79 1.57 -7.22
CA VAL A 198 12.25 2.94 -7.21
C VAL A 198 10.75 2.86 -6.93
N SER A 199 10.27 3.61 -5.94
CA SER A 199 8.85 3.63 -5.57
C SER A 199 8.21 4.96 -5.94
N PHE A 200 7.05 4.91 -6.59
CA PHE A 200 6.15 6.03 -6.83
C PHE A 200 4.93 5.88 -5.95
N GLN A 201 4.57 6.95 -5.24
CA GLN A 201 3.35 7.07 -4.47
C GLN A 201 2.53 8.18 -5.11
N ILE A 202 1.33 7.85 -5.57
CA ILE A 202 0.46 8.75 -6.30
C ILE A 202 -0.76 9.03 -5.43
N THR A 203 -1.12 10.31 -5.33
CA THR A 203 -2.28 10.79 -4.57
C THR A 203 -2.84 12.01 -5.29
N HIS A 204 -4.14 12.25 -5.16
CA HIS A 204 -4.79 13.41 -5.76
C HIS A 204 -4.53 14.69 -4.97
N SER A 205 -4.56 14.61 -3.64
CA SER A 205 -4.22 15.73 -2.77
C SER A 205 -3.34 15.29 -1.60
N LEU A 206 -2.63 16.25 -1.02
CA LEU A 206 -2.01 16.06 0.29
C LEU A 206 -3.04 16.17 1.42
N ASP A 207 -4.20 16.77 1.15
CA ASP A 207 -5.31 16.83 2.11
C ASP A 207 -5.82 15.42 2.46
N ASP A 208 -5.65 14.46 1.56
CA ASP A 208 -5.94 13.04 1.84
C ASP A 208 -5.09 12.49 2.99
N LEU A 209 -3.85 12.98 3.15
CA LEU A 209 -2.99 12.64 4.29
C LEU A 209 -3.38 13.41 5.56
N GLU A 210 -4.07 14.55 5.43
CA GLU A 210 -4.63 15.32 6.54
C GLU A 210 -5.98 14.78 7.01
N ALA A 211 -6.64 13.96 6.21
CA ALA A 211 -7.88 13.28 6.58
C ALA A 211 -7.66 12.02 7.45
N LEU A 212 -6.40 11.67 7.75
CA LEU A 212 -6.09 10.49 8.57
C LEU A 212 -6.63 10.63 10.01
N PRO A 213 -7.07 9.52 10.63
CA PRO A 213 -7.87 9.55 11.86
C PRO A 213 -7.13 10.13 13.06
N THR A 214 -5.80 9.95 13.14
CA THR A 214 -5.00 10.38 14.29
C THR A 214 -3.94 11.41 13.89
N GLU A 215 -3.62 12.33 14.82
CA GLU A 215 -2.53 13.30 14.61
C GLU A 215 -1.17 12.60 14.42
N ALA A 216 -0.97 11.48 15.12
CA ALA A 216 0.23 10.65 14.97
C ALA A 216 0.37 10.11 13.55
N ASP A 217 -0.73 9.63 12.93
CA ASP A 217 -0.71 9.15 11.55
C ASP A 217 -0.51 10.28 10.54
N ARG A 218 -1.16 11.44 10.73
CA ARG A 218 -0.91 12.63 9.90
C ARG A 218 0.55 13.05 9.95
N ALA A 219 1.16 13.10 11.14
CA ALA A 219 2.57 13.43 11.30
C ALA A 219 3.49 12.41 10.61
N LYS A 220 3.19 11.11 10.73
CA LYS A 220 3.95 10.05 10.03
C LYS A 220 3.80 10.15 8.51
N ALA A 221 2.61 10.43 8.01
CA ALA A 221 2.32 10.56 6.58
C ALA A 221 3.06 11.75 5.96
N ARG A 222 3.06 12.91 6.63
CA ARG A 222 3.92 14.05 6.26
C ARG A 222 5.39 13.65 6.24
N GLY A 223 5.84 12.92 7.27
CA GLY A 223 7.22 12.42 7.33
C GLY A 223 7.58 11.48 6.19
N LEU A 224 6.64 10.64 5.71
CA LEU A 224 6.84 9.82 4.51
C LEU A 224 6.98 10.70 3.27
N ALA A 225 6.05 11.65 3.09
CA ALA A 225 6.07 12.57 1.96
C ALA A 225 7.38 13.38 1.89
N SER A 226 7.84 13.94 3.02
CA SER A 226 9.08 14.73 3.11
C SER A 226 10.36 13.91 2.88
N ARG A 227 10.32 12.58 3.03
CA ARG A 227 11.47 11.70 2.75
C ARG A 227 11.61 11.35 1.27
N ASN A 228 10.62 11.68 0.44
CA ASN A 228 10.72 11.49 -1.00
C ASN A 228 11.79 12.41 -1.58
N ALA A 229 12.74 11.81 -2.30
CA ALA A 229 13.84 12.58 -2.91
C ALA A 229 13.38 13.46 -4.08
N ILE A 230 12.24 13.10 -4.68
CA ILE A 230 11.65 13.75 -5.84
C ILE A 230 10.14 13.83 -5.61
N LEU A 231 9.55 15.00 -5.85
CA LEU A 231 8.12 15.23 -5.93
C LEU A 231 7.75 15.58 -7.37
N LEU A 232 6.66 14.99 -7.85
CA LEU A 232 6.06 15.32 -9.15
C LEU A 232 4.75 16.04 -8.87
N LEU A 233 4.72 17.35 -9.08
CA LEU A 233 3.57 18.19 -8.75
C LEU A 233 2.78 18.50 -10.02
N GLY A 234 1.53 18.02 -10.10
CA GLY A 234 0.58 18.42 -11.15
C GLY A 234 0.02 19.82 -10.90
N GLY A 235 -1.07 20.18 -11.58
CA GLY A 235 -1.82 21.39 -11.23
C GLY A 235 -2.52 21.24 -9.88
N LEU A 236 -2.27 22.18 -8.97
CA LEU A 236 -2.81 22.19 -7.60
C LEU A 236 -3.42 23.57 -7.31
N ALA A 237 -4.50 23.59 -6.52
CA ALA A 237 -5.08 24.85 -6.06
C ALA A 237 -4.18 25.55 -5.03
N GLU A 238 -4.33 26.86 -4.88
CA GLU A 238 -3.50 27.65 -3.95
C GLU A 238 -3.59 27.13 -2.50
N SER A 239 -4.77 26.69 -2.06
CA SER A 239 -4.99 26.10 -0.74
C SER A 239 -4.19 24.81 -0.52
N GLU A 240 -4.00 24.00 -1.55
CA GLU A 240 -3.22 22.75 -1.46
C GLU A 240 -1.71 23.04 -1.40
N LEU A 241 -1.27 24.12 -2.06
CA LEU A 241 0.13 24.55 -2.01
C LEU A 241 0.58 25.01 -0.61
N ASP A 242 -0.35 25.47 0.23
CA ASP A 242 -0.07 25.82 1.62
C ASP A 242 0.24 24.58 2.47
N GLY A 243 -0.47 23.48 2.24
CA GLY A 243 -0.17 22.18 2.84
C GLY A 243 1.20 21.66 2.39
N LEU A 244 1.49 21.77 1.09
CA LEU A 244 2.75 21.35 0.48
C LEU A 244 3.97 22.12 1.03
N ALA A 245 3.80 23.38 1.44
CA ALA A 245 4.88 24.19 2.02
C ALA A 245 5.49 23.58 3.28
N ARG A 246 4.77 22.68 3.98
CA ARG A 246 5.27 21.92 5.13
C ARG A 246 6.20 20.77 4.73
N ILE A 247 6.20 20.38 3.47
CA ILE A 247 6.92 19.22 2.92
C ILE A 247 8.11 19.69 2.07
N THR A 248 7.90 20.67 1.20
CA THR A 248 8.93 21.24 0.34
C THR A 248 8.73 22.74 0.17
N SER A 249 9.83 23.48 -0.03
CA SER A 249 9.75 24.91 -0.30
C SER A 249 9.47 25.15 -1.79
N LEU A 250 8.55 26.06 -2.09
CA LEU A 250 8.26 26.52 -3.44
C LEU A 250 8.51 28.03 -3.54
N THR A 251 9.13 28.46 -4.62
CA THR A 251 9.23 29.88 -4.98
C THR A 251 7.88 30.42 -5.44
N GLU A 252 7.69 31.75 -5.37
CA GLU A 252 6.51 32.44 -5.91
C GLU A 252 6.20 32.01 -7.36
N GLY A 253 7.23 31.93 -8.21
CA GLY A 253 7.08 31.54 -9.61
C GLY A 253 6.69 30.07 -9.80
N GLU A 254 7.20 29.17 -8.97
CA GLU A 254 6.80 27.75 -8.99
C GLU A 254 5.33 27.59 -8.56
N ARG A 255 4.90 28.31 -7.52
CA ARG A 255 3.51 28.33 -7.06
C ARG A 255 2.59 28.85 -8.16
N ALA A 256 2.88 30.02 -8.72
CA ALA A 256 2.10 30.61 -9.79
C ALA A 256 2.00 29.68 -11.02
N LEU A 257 3.09 28.99 -11.36
CA LEU A 257 3.10 28.03 -12.46
C LEU A 257 2.20 26.83 -12.18
N ILE A 258 2.30 26.21 -11.01
CA ILE A 258 1.46 25.08 -10.60
C ILE A 258 -0.02 25.47 -10.56
N THR A 259 -0.35 26.62 -9.94
CA THR A 259 -1.72 27.12 -9.84
C THR A 259 -2.32 27.40 -11.23
N SER A 260 -1.51 27.85 -12.19
CA SER A 260 -1.96 28.06 -13.59
C SER A 260 -2.42 26.78 -14.31
N TRP A 261 -2.06 25.60 -13.78
CA TRP A 261 -2.42 24.29 -14.32
C TRP A 261 -3.65 23.67 -13.64
N ALA A 262 -4.10 24.23 -12.52
CA ALA A 262 -5.11 23.62 -11.65
C ALA A 262 -6.52 23.61 -12.25
N ALA A 263 -6.91 24.66 -12.98
CA ALA A 263 -8.22 24.73 -13.60
C ALA A 263 -8.21 25.66 -14.83
N PRO A 264 -9.07 25.43 -15.83
CA PRO A 264 -9.29 26.38 -16.91
C PRO A 264 -9.95 27.67 -16.35
N PRO A 265 -9.59 28.86 -16.87
CA PRO A 265 -10.13 30.13 -16.37
C PRO A 265 -11.64 30.30 -16.67
N THR A 266 -12.19 29.53 -17.59
CA THR A 266 -13.53 29.67 -18.14
C THR A 266 -14.07 28.32 -18.63
N TRP A 267 -15.39 28.19 -18.70
CA TRP A 267 -16.06 27.01 -19.23
C TRP A 267 -15.85 26.88 -20.73
N HIS A 268 -15.11 25.86 -21.16
CA HIS A 268 -14.88 25.57 -22.57
C HIS A 268 -15.02 24.07 -22.85
N THR A 269 -15.99 23.72 -23.70
CA THR A 269 -16.21 22.33 -24.11
C THR A 269 -15.15 21.87 -25.10
N GLY A 270 -14.61 20.66 -24.91
CA GLY A 270 -13.73 20.00 -25.87
C GLY A 270 -12.25 20.42 -25.82
N ARG A 271 -11.86 21.33 -24.93
CA ARG A 271 -10.43 21.57 -24.64
C ARG A 271 -9.93 20.63 -23.55
N ALA A 272 -8.69 20.16 -23.71
CA ALA A 272 -8.00 19.44 -22.66
C ALA A 272 -7.79 20.33 -21.42
N HIS A 273 -7.81 19.72 -20.24
CA HIS A 273 -7.49 20.40 -18.99
C HIS A 273 -6.10 21.07 -19.08
N PRO A 274 -5.92 22.35 -18.65
CA PRO A 274 -4.68 23.09 -18.87
C PRO A 274 -3.45 22.46 -18.23
N GLY A 275 -3.63 21.72 -17.13
CA GLY A 275 -2.57 20.97 -16.45
C GLY A 275 -2.36 19.54 -16.96
N ARG A 276 -3.17 19.04 -17.91
CA ARG A 276 -3.04 17.65 -18.39
C ARG A 276 -1.66 17.43 -18.97
N GLY A 277 -0.92 16.48 -18.39
CA GLY A 277 0.45 16.12 -18.80
C GLY A 277 1.51 17.14 -18.39
N LYS A 278 1.21 18.14 -17.56
CA LYS A 278 2.19 19.09 -17.05
C LYS A 278 2.53 18.79 -15.60
N TYR A 279 3.83 18.79 -15.29
CA TYR A 279 4.32 18.52 -13.95
C TYR A 279 5.51 19.42 -13.62
N LEU A 280 5.64 19.80 -12.35
CA LEU A 280 6.87 20.36 -11.80
C LEU A 280 7.64 19.24 -11.09
N ILE A 281 8.84 18.93 -11.59
CA ILE A 281 9.75 17.98 -10.94
C ILE A 281 10.55 18.74 -9.88
N LYS A 282 10.29 18.46 -8.60
CA LYS A 282 10.99 19.09 -7.47
C LYS A 282 11.91 18.07 -6.82
N SER A 283 13.23 18.34 -6.78
CA SER A 283 14.21 17.47 -6.11
C SER A 283 14.91 18.22 -4.99
N GLY A 284 14.57 17.87 -3.75
CA GLY A 284 15.01 18.58 -2.56
C GLY A 284 14.68 20.07 -2.64
N GLN A 285 15.66 20.92 -2.30
CA GLN A 285 15.50 22.38 -2.29
C GLN A 285 15.87 23.07 -3.61
N ARG A 286 16.05 22.30 -4.70
CA ARG A 286 16.40 22.85 -6.01
C ARG A 286 15.22 23.58 -6.63
N ILE A 287 15.50 24.51 -7.55
CA ILE A 287 14.47 25.03 -8.46
C ILE A 287 13.89 23.87 -9.24
N GLY A 288 12.56 23.81 -9.30
CA GLY A 288 11.79 22.78 -9.95
C GLY A 288 11.94 22.85 -11.45
N LEU A 289 11.93 21.69 -12.08
CA LEU A 289 11.98 21.56 -13.53
C LEU A 289 10.56 21.35 -14.06
N PRO A 290 9.96 22.34 -14.75
CA PRO A 290 8.67 22.13 -15.39
C PRO A 290 8.83 21.25 -16.63
N VAL A 291 7.97 20.24 -16.73
CA VAL A 291 7.93 19.31 -17.86
C VAL A 291 6.51 19.21 -18.41
N ALA A 292 6.41 18.99 -19.72
CA ALA A 292 5.16 18.71 -20.40
C ALA A 292 5.30 17.41 -21.18
N LEU A 293 4.38 16.48 -20.95
CA LEU A 293 4.33 15.20 -21.64
C LEU A 293 3.77 15.39 -23.04
N THR A 294 4.40 14.74 -24.01
CA THR A 294 3.86 14.57 -25.35
C THR A 294 3.54 13.09 -25.52
N LEU A 295 2.25 12.76 -25.52
CA LEU A 295 1.79 11.39 -25.73
C LEU A 295 1.94 11.03 -27.22
N THR A 296 2.43 9.83 -27.48
CA THR A 296 2.33 9.20 -28.79
C THR A 296 0.85 8.95 -29.17
N PRO A 297 0.54 8.71 -30.46
CA PRO A 297 -0.83 8.36 -30.88
C PRO A 297 -1.38 7.12 -30.16
N THR A 298 -0.53 6.12 -29.91
CA THR A 298 -0.90 4.89 -29.19
C THR A 298 -1.24 5.19 -27.74
N GLU A 299 -0.39 5.92 -27.03
CA GLU A 299 -0.64 6.31 -25.63
C GLU A 299 -1.91 7.17 -25.50
N SER A 300 -2.16 8.06 -26.46
CA SER A 300 -3.37 8.88 -26.48
C SER A 300 -4.66 8.05 -26.58
N THR A 301 -4.60 6.90 -27.27
CA THR A 301 -5.74 5.99 -27.41
C THR A 301 -5.96 5.16 -26.14
N LEU A 302 -4.86 4.73 -25.49
CA LEU A 302 -4.90 3.95 -24.25
C LEU A 302 -5.32 4.81 -23.05
N TYR A 303 -4.91 6.08 -23.01
CA TYR A 303 -5.20 7.04 -21.93
C TYR A 303 -6.53 7.79 -22.11
N ASP A 304 -7.46 7.22 -22.87
CA ASP A 304 -8.78 7.81 -23.09
C ASP A 304 -9.76 7.40 -21.98
N THR A 305 -9.80 8.18 -20.90
CA THR A 305 -10.70 7.99 -19.75
C THR A 305 -12.13 8.49 -20.01
N ASP A 306 -12.36 9.25 -21.09
CA ASP A 306 -13.65 9.89 -21.38
C ASP A 306 -14.56 9.03 -22.30
N ARG A 307 -14.21 7.77 -22.53
CA ARG A 307 -14.93 6.86 -23.44
C ARG A 307 -16.42 6.74 -23.09
N ALA A 308 -16.77 6.75 -21.81
CA ALA A 308 -18.15 6.69 -21.34
C ALA A 308 -18.98 7.91 -21.78
N PHE A 309 -18.39 9.11 -21.80
CA PHE A 309 -19.09 10.35 -22.15
C PHE A 309 -19.24 10.54 -23.68
N ARG A 310 -18.36 9.95 -24.49
CA ARG A 310 -18.43 10.05 -25.95
C ARG A 310 -19.50 9.15 -26.59
N ARG A 311 -19.91 8.07 -25.93
CA ARG A 311 -20.88 7.09 -26.47
C ARG A 311 -22.30 7.62 -26.71
N ARG A 312 -22.62 8.87 -26.35
CA ARG A 312 -23.96 9.46 -26.50
C ARG A 312 -24.20 10.34 -27.74
N LYS A 313 -23.26 10.41 -28.69
CA LYS A 313 -23.47 11.15 -29.97
C LYS A 313 -23.93 10.27 -31.14
N GLN A 314 -24.78 9.27 -30.88
CA GLN A 314 -25.55 8.61 -31.93
C GLN A 314 -27.01 8.60 -31.51
N HIS A 315 -27.75 9.60 -31.99
CA HIS A 315 -29.21 9.52 -32.20
C HIS A 315 -29.48 10.03 -33.63
N PRO A 316 -30.49 9.45 -34.29
CA PRO A 316 -30.59 9.30 -35.75
C PRO A 316 -30.66 10.61 -36.54
#